data_AF-A0A7W0RRH0-F1
#
_entry.id   AF-A0A7W0RRH0-F1
#
_cell.length_a   1.000
_cell.length_b   1.000
_cell.length_c   1.000
_cell.angle_alpha   90.00
_cell.angle_beta   90.00
_cell.angle_gamma   90.00
#
_symmetry.space_group_name_H-M   'P 1'
#
loop_
_entity.id
_entity.type
_entity.pdbx_description
1 polymer ?
#
loop_
_entity_poly.entity_id
_entity_poly.type
_entity_poly.pdbx_seq_one_letter_code
_entity_poly.pdbx_strand_id
1 'polypeptide(L)'
;VLCCSGPFSAYRASVLHEIKDAYVAQTFCGRRCTYGDDRHLTNLVLAGSQQVVYQPDAVAWTFVPTTVGEYVRQQTRWNKSFYREILWTLKIADRVHPFSLLDMLLQPLLFLAFTLSLSHAVYLLWATAAPKLILYYLAVLVIAAFARAVYGLLRTGDPRFCLLVAYGFLHVFVLIPVRFKSLLTLTDNRWGTRTTGRMNTRLDFSIWAGSYAAVLAANVALLALLDPSSALADAARSAEVSGAAHEAWGMSLAVAGTVVLTAPAIVVLLRYLSRRARRAT
;
A
#
# COMPACT_ATOMS: atom_id res chain seq x y z
N VAL A 1 4.14 -8.23 -15.46
CA VAL A 1 3.37 -7.97 -14.22
C VAL A 1 4.11 -8.54 -13.01
N LEU A 2 3.79 -8.13 -11.79
CA LEU A 2 4.43 -8.62 -10.55
C LEU A 2 3.64 -9.71 -9.81
N CYS A 3 2.45 -10.01 -10.30
CA CYS A 3 1.60 -11.06 -9.75
C CYS A 3 0.77 -11.63 -10.89
N CYS A 4 1.03 -12.88 -11.25
CA CYS A 4 0.09 -13.68 -12.01
C CYS A 4 -1.01 -14.15 -11.07
N SER A 5 -2.20 -13.56 -11.18
CA SER A 5 -3.29 -13.81 -10.24
C SER A 5 -3.77 -15.27 -10.31
N GLY A 6 -4.05 -15.85 -9.14
CA GLY A 6 -4.56 -17.21 -9.01
C GLY A 6 -5.87 -17.52 -9.74
N PRO A 7 -6.83 -16.59 -9.91
CA PRO A 7 -8.06 -16.86 -10.66
C PRO A 7 -7.82 -17.28 -12.11
N PHE A 8 -6.83 -16.70 -12.78
CA PHE A 8 -6.45 -17.10 -14.12
C PHE A 8 -5.02 -16.70 -14.45
N SER A 9 -4.17 -17.72 -14.56
CA SER A 9 -2.80 -17.61 -15.04
C SER A 9 -2.38 -18.92 -15.68
N ALA A 10 -1.54 -18.85 -16.70
CA ALA A 10 -0.99 -20.01 -17.39
C ALA A 10 0.54 -19.95 -17.33
N TYR A 11 1.16 -21.09 -17.07
CA TYR A 11 2.61 -21.22 -16.94
C TYR A 11 3.09 -22.35 -17.83
N ARG A 12 4.32 -22.22 -18.35
CA ARG A 12 5.00 -23.32 -19.03
C ARG A 12 5.32 -24.41 -17.99
N ALA A 13 4.92 -25.64 -18.26
CA ALA A 13 5.13 -26.76 -17.33
C ALA A 13 6.62 -26.95 -16.98
N SER A 14 7.52 -26.84 -17.96
CA SER A 14 8.97 -26.95 -17.73
C SER A 14 9.48 -25.95 -16.69
N VAL A 15 9.04 -24.69 -16.77
CA VAL A 15 9.41 -23.64 -15.80
C VAL A 15 8.87 -23.97 -14.40
N LEU A 16 7.64 -24.48 -14.30
CA LEU A 16 7.08 -24.89 -13.02
C LEU A 16 7.85 -26.06 -12.41
N HIS A 17 8.29 -27.02 -13.23
CA HIS A 17 9.09 -28.16 -12.76
C HIS A 17 10.44 -27.72 -12.16
N GLU A 18 11.03 -26.64 -12.66
CA GLU A 18 12.28 -26.09 -12.14
C GLU A 18 12.10 -25.37 -10.79
N ILE A 19 10.96 -24.71 -10.56
CA ILE A 19 10.76 -23.84 -9.39
C ILE A 19 9.85 -24.41 -8.30
N LYS A 20 9.13 -25.51 -8.56
CA LYS A 20 8.13 -26.07 -7.64
C LYS A 20 8.68 -26.39 -6.25
N ASP A 21 9.91 -26.88 -6.15
CA ASP A 21 10.48 -27.33 -4.88
C ASP A 21 10.83 -26.11 -4.02
N ALA A 22 11.39 -25.06 -4.64
CA ALA A 22 11.62 -23.77 -4.00
C ALA A 22 10.30 -23.10 -3.56
N TYR A 23 9.27 -23.18 -4.41
CA TYR A 23 7.93 -22.65 -4.11
C TYR A 23 7.30 -23.33 -2.89
N VAL A 24 7.34 -24.66 -2.81
CA VAL A 24 6.75 -25.44 -1.71
C VAL A 24 7.57 -25.35 -0.41
N ALA A 25 8.87 -25.06 -0.52
CA ALA A 25 9.79 -24.88 0.60
C ALA A 25 9.86 -23.43 1.11
N GLN A 26 9.04 -22.50 0.60
CA GLN A 26 9.08 -21.10 0.98
C GLN A 26 8.99 -20.92 2.51
N THR A 27 9.92 -20.14 3.06
CA THR A 27 9.90 -19.70 4.46
C THR A 27 9.96 -18.18 4.56
N PHE A 28 9.35 -17.64 5.62
CA PHE A 28 9.44 -16.24 6.00
C PHE A 28 9.60 -16.14 7.51
N CYS A 29 10.65 -15.44 7.98
CA CYS A 29 11.00 -15.35 9.40
C CYS A 29 11.06 -16.72 10.10
N GLY A 30 11.70 -17.71 9.46
CA GLY A 30 11.84 -19.07 10.00
C GLY A 30 10.57 -19.92 10.01
N ARG A 31 9.44 -19.41 9.49
CA ARG A 31 8.18 -20.14 9.41
C ARG A 31 7.86 -20.51 7.97
N ARG A 32 7.42 -21.74 7.74
CA ARG A 32 6.95 -22.19 6.42
C ARG A 32 5.71 -21.39 6.00
N CYS A 33 5.73 -20.86 4.78
CA CYS A 33 4.57 -20.24 4.17
C CYS A 33 3.64 -21.37 3.70
N THR A 34 2.47 -21.49 4.33
CA THR A 34 1.55 -22.63 4.13
C THR A 34 0.56 -22.42 2.99
N TYR A 35 0.54 -21.23 2.39
CA TYR A 35 -0.39 -20.86 1.34
C TYR A 35 0.34 -20.46 0.07
N GLY A 36 -0.20 -20.92 -1.06
CA GLY A 36 0.28 -20.54 -2.37
C GLY A 36 0.17 -19.05 -2.57
N ASP A 37 1.32 -18.39 -2.61
CA ASP A 37 1.44 -16.97 -2.82
C ASP A 37 1.72 -16.73 -4.30
N ASP A 38 0.68 -16.32 -5.04
CA ASP A 38 0.73 -16.00 -6.47
C ASP A 38 1.92 -15.09 -6.81
N ARG A 39 2.23 -14.13 -5.92
CA ARG A 39 3.38 -13.22 -6.07
C ARG A 39 4.70 -13.97 -5.91
N HIS A 40 4.78 -14.91 -4.96
CA HIS A 40 5.98 -15.71 -4.77
C HIS A 40 6.27 -16.59 -5.98
N LEU A 41 5.24 -17.27 -6.51
CA LEU A 41 5.38 -18.05 -7.74
C LEU A 41 5.87 -17.17 -8.89
N THR A 42 5.27 -15.99 -9.05
CA THR A 42 5.68 -15.01 -10.07
C THR A 42 7.13 -14.55 -9.87
N ASN A 43 7.56 -14.30 -8.64
CA ASN A 43 8.94 -13.94 -8.31
C ASN A 43 9.94 -15.05 -8.67
N LEU A 44 9.61 -16.31 -8.41
CA LEU A 44 10.45 -17.44 -8.80
C LEU A 44 10.58 -17.57 -10.32
N VAL A 45 9.49 -17.38 -11.06
CA VAL A 45 9.49 -17.35 -12.53
C VAL A 45 10.41 -16.23 -13.04
N LEU A 46 10.29 -15.01 -12.51
CA LEU A 46 11.12 -13.86 -12.88
C LEU A 46 12.60 -14.05 -12.50
N ALA A 47 12.87 -14.69 -11.36
CA ALA A 47 14.22 -15.04 -10.94
C ALA A 47 14.92 -15.98 -11.92
N GLY A 48 14.16 -16.91 -12.53
CA GLY A 48 14.60 -17.80 -13.61
C GLY A 48 14.76 -17.14 -14.98
N SER A 49 14.81 -15.80 -15.05
CA SER A 49 14.93 -15.03 -16.29
C SER A 49 13.78 -15.23 -17.29
N GLN A 50 12.63 -15.72 -16.83
CA GLN A 50 11.43 -15.85 -17.67
C GLN A 50 10.67 -14.52 -17.72
N GLN A 51 9.85 -14.37 -18.75
CA GLN A 51 8.97 -13.20 -18.90
C GLN A 51 7.58 -13.49 -18.35
N VAL A 52 6.98 -12.47 -17.75
CA VAL A 52 5.62 -12.52 -17.20
C VAL A 52 4.79 -11.37 -17.78
N VAL A 53 3.82 -11.71 -18.62
CA VAL A 53 3.03 -10.76 -19.43
C VAL A 53 1.57 -10.73 -18.99
N TYR A 54 0.92 -9.59 -19.19
CA TYR A 54 -0.51 -9.42 -19.03
C TYR A 54 -1.20 -9.65 -20.37
N GLN A 55 -2.29 -10.42 -20.38
CA GLN A 55 -3.12 -10.65 -21.56
C GLN A 55 -4.49 -9.98 -21.35
N PRO A 56 -4.80 -8.85 -22.00
CA PRO A 56 -6.09 -8.16 -21.84
C PRO A 56 -7.32 -9.02 -22.14
N ASP A 57 -7.23 -9.97 -23.07
CA ASP A 57 -8.35 -10.84 -23.44
C ASP A 57 -8.56 -12.03 -22.48
N ALA A 58 -7.69 -12.19 -21.49
CA ALA A 58 -7.78 -13.26 -20.50
C ALA A 58 -8.81 -12.89 -19.43
N VAL A 59 -10.05 -13.37 -19.61
CA VAL A 59 -11.17 -13.10 -18.69
C VAL A 59 -11.42 -14.29 -17.77
N ALA A 60 -11.62 -14.02 -16.48
CA ALA A 60 -12.00 -15.02 -15.50
C ALA A 60 -13.04 -14.49 -14.51
N TRP A 61 -13.97 -15.37 -14.15
CA TRP A 61 -14.98 -15.11 -13.14
C TRP A 61 -14.51 -15.68 -11.82
N THR A 62 -14.55 -14.88 -10.76
CA THR A 62 -14.08 -15.29 -9.44
C THR A 62 -15.06 -14.87 -8.36
N PHE A 63 -15.02 -15.57 -7.23
CA PHE A 63 -15.78 -15.22 -6.06
C PHE A 63 -15.27 -13.89 -5.48
N VAL A 64 -16.18 -12.94 -5.28
CA VAL A 64 -15.91 -11.66 -4.64
C VAL A 64 -16.55 -11.68 -3.24
N PRO A 65 -15.85 -11.19 -2.19
CA PRO A 65 -16.43 -11.06 -0.86
C PRO A 65 -17.77 -10.33 -0.87
N THR A 66 -18.77 -10.87 -0.17
CA THR A 66 -20.12 -10.27 -0.07
C THR A 66 -20.31 -9.49 1.22
N THR A 67 -19.40 -9.68 2.19
CA THR A 67 -19.40 -8.97 3.47
C THR A 67 -18.09 -8.21 3.71
N VAL A 68 -18.16 -7.13 4.48
CA VAL A 68 -16.96 -6.34 4.88
C VAL A 68 -15.95 -7.20 5.62
N GLY A 69 -16.40 -8.13 6.47
CA GLY A 69 -15.52 -9.04 7.22
C GLY A 69 -14.73 -9.98 6.30
N GLU A 70 -15.37 -10.55 5.29
CA GLU A 70 -14.69 -11.36 4.27
C GLU A 70 -13.69 -10.54 3.47
N TYR A 71 -14.09 -9.32 3.09
CA TYR A 71 -13.24 -8.40 2.34
C TYR A 71 -11.99 -8.02 3.14
N VAL A 72 -12.13 -7.66 4.42
CA VAL A 72 -11.00 -7.36 5.32
C VAL A 72 -10.05 -8.55 5.46
N ARG A 73 -10.58 -9.78 5.59
CA ARG A 73 -9.74 -10.99 5.64
C ARG A 73 -8.97 -11.23 4.34
N GLN A 74 -9.66 -11.08 3.20
CA GLN A 74 -9.03 -11.19 1.89
C GLN A 74 -7.91 -10.15 1.72
N GLN A 75 -8.20 -8.89 2.00
CA GLN A 75 -7.24 -7.80 1.88
C GLN A 75 -6.08 -7.94 2.86
N THR A 76 -6.31 -8.44 4.07
CA THR A 76 -5.25 -8.72 5.05
C THR A 76 -4.25 -9.72 4.49
N ARG A 77 -4.73 -10.83 3.92
CA ARG A 77 -3.90 -11.87 3.30
C ARG A 77 -3.13 -11.34 2.08
N TRP A 78 -3.79 -10.55 1.23
CA TRP A 78 -3.15 -9.94 0.07
C TRP A 78 -2.04 -8.96 0.45
N ASN A 79 -2.26 -8.10 1.46
CA ASN A 79 -1.23 -7.18 1.92
C ASN A 79 -0.08 -7.91 2.63
N LYS A 80 -0.33 -8.98 3.38
CA LYS A 80 0.74 -9.82 3.95
C LYS A 80 1.63 -10.41 2.85
N SER A 81 1.03 -11.00 1.82
CA SER A 81 1.73 -11.49 0.62
C SER A 81 2.56 -10.38 -0.01
N PHE A 82 1.94 -9.22 -0.28
CA PHE A 82 2.63 -8.07 -0.85
C PHE A 82 3.87 -7.64 -0.04
N TYR A 83 3.75 -7.47 1.28
CA TYR A 83 4.86 -7.02 2.13
C TYR A 83 5.97 -8.05 2.28
N ARG A 84 5.70 -9.35 2.18
CA ARG A 84 6.76 -10.36 2.14
C ARG A 84 7.47 -10.37 0.80
N GLU A 85 6.69 -10.36 -0.27
CA GLU A 85 7.21 -10.52 -1.62
C GLU A 85 7.87 -9.26 -2.17
N ILE A 86 7.60 -8.07 -1.62
CA ILE A 86 8.37 -6.87 -1.96
C ILE A 86 9.86 -7.08 -1.67
N LEU A 87 10.20 -7.72 -0.53
CA LEU A 87 11.58 -8.00 -0.13
C LEU A 87 12.27 -8.98 -1.09
N TRP A 88 11.52 -9.94 -1.63
CA TRP A 88 12.01 -10.87 -2.64
C TRP A 88 12.18 -10.19 -4.00
N THR A 89 11.17 -9.45 -4.43
CA THR A 89 11.17 -8.72 -5.70
C THR A 89 12.34 -7.75 -5.79
N LEU A 90 12.69 -7.10 -4.67
CA LEU A 90 13.86 -6.23 -4.57
C LEU A 90 15.19 -6.95 -4.84
N LYS A 91 15.32 -8.22 -4.44
CA LYS A 91 16.53 -9.03 -4.71
C LYS A 91 16.71 -9.35 -6.20
N ILE A 92 15.60 -9.40 -6.94
CA ILE A 92 15.57 -9.69 -8.38
C ILE A 92 15.19 -8.46 -9.21
N ALA A 93 15.39 -7.25 -8.68
CA ALA A 93 14.92 -6.00 -9.28
C ALA A 93 15.44 -5.75 -10.71
N ASP A 94 16.56 -6.35 -11.09
CA ASP A 94 17.12 -6.29 -12.44
C ASP A 94 16.37 -7.17 -13.46
N ARG A 95 15.65 -8.19 -12.98
CA ARG A 95 14.81 -9.08 -13.79
C ARG A 95 13.38 -8.57 -13.91
N VAL A 96 13.04 -7.52 -13.19
CA VAL A 96 11.72 -6.91 -13.16
C VAL A 96 11.68 -5.67 -14.06
N HIS A 97 10.58 -5.51 -14.79
CA HIS A 97 10.37 -4.32 -15.61
C HIS A 97 10.35 -3.04 -14.74
N PRO A 98 11.06 -1.95 -15.12
CA PRO A 98 11.21 -0.75 -14.29
C PRO A 98 9.89 -0.13 -13.83
N PHE A 99 8.91 -0.08 -14.74
CA PHE A 99 7.59 0.48 -14.41
C PHE A 99 6.86 -0.35 -13.34
N SER A 100 6.95 -1.68 -13.41
CA SER A 100 6.33 -2.54 -12.40
C SER A 100 7.02 -2.39 -11.05
N LEU A 101 8.36 -2.27 -11.06
CA LEU A 101 9.13 -2.02 -9.84
C LEU A 101 8.76 -0.66 -9.22
N LEU A 102 8.63 0.38 -10.04
CA LEU A 102 8.20 1.70 -9.60
C LEU A 102 6.79 1.64 -8.99
N ASP A 103 5.83 1.03 -9.66
CA ASP A 103 4.46 0.86 -9.14
C ASP A 103 4.45 0.14 -7.78
N MET A 104 5.18 -0.96 -7.67
CA MET A 104 5.31 -1.71 -6.41
C MET A 104 5.87 -0.85 -5.27
N LEU A 105 6.87 -0.01 -5.55
CA LEU A 105 7.49 0.86 -4.55
C LEU A 105 6.61 2.06 -4.18
N LEU A 106 5.85 2.59 -5.14
CA LEU A 106 4.92 3.68 -4.87
C LEU A 106 3.81 3.27 -3.90
N GLN A 107 3.36 2.01 -3.91
CA GLN A 107 2.28 1.55 -3.03
C GLN A 107 2.56 1.76 -1.51
N PRO A 108 3.68 1.27 -0.92
CA PRO A 108 4.02 1.54 0.47
C PRO A 108 4.43 3.00 0.72
N LEU A 109 5.09 3.65 -0.23
CA LEU A 109 5.49 5.05 -0.10
C LEU A 109 4.28 5.99 -0.01
N LEU A 110 3.31 5.83 -0.89
CA LEU A 110 2.06 6.61 -0.88
C LEU A 110 1.22 6.31 0.36
N PHE A 111 1.23 5.06 0.84
CA PHE A 111 0.61 4.70 2.12
C PHE A 111 1.21 5.46 3.30
N LEU A 112 2.54 5.51 3.39
CA LEU A 112 3.24 6.25 4.44
C LEU A 112 3.00 7.76 4.31
N ALA A 113 3.14 8.32 3.11
CA ALA A 113 2.90 9.74 2.83
C ALA A 113 1.48 10.16 3.21
N PHE A 114 0.48 9.34 2.84
CA PHE A 114 -0.90 9.60 3.23
C PHE A 114 -1.07 9.58 4.76
N THR A 115 -0.52 8.56 5.44
CA THR A 115 -0.64 8.44 6.90
C THR A 115 -0.01 9.65 7.60
N LEU A 116 1.19 10.06 7.19
CA LEU A 116 1.88 11.23 7.74
C LEU A 116 1.10 12.52 7.47
N SER A 117 0.59 12.70 6.25
CA SER A 117 -0.22 13.86 5.89
C SER A 117 -1.50 13.94 6.72
N LEU A 118 -2.16 12.81 6.97
CA LEU A 118 -3.33 12.75 7.84
C LEU A 118 -2.98 13.06 9.30
N SER A 119 -1.89 12.50 9.83
CA SER A 119 -1.40 12.81 11.18
C SER A 119 -1.10 14.30 11.34
N HIS A 120 -0.50 14.92 10.31
CA HIS A 120 -0.23 16.35 10.28
C HIS A 120 -1.51 17.18 10.29
N ALA A 121 -2.52 16.81 9.48
CA ALA A 121 -3.82 17.48 9.49
C ALA A 121 -4.52 17.39 10.86
N VAL A 122 -4.45 16.23 11.53
CA VAL A 122 -5.00 16.03 12.88
C VAL A 122 -4.25 16.86 13.92
N TYR A 123 -2.91 16.90 13.85
CA TYR A 123 -2.07 17.73 14.71
C TYR A 123 -2.44 19.22 14.57
N LEU A 124 -2.54 19.73 13.34
CA LEU A 124 -2.91 21.13 13.11
C LEU A 124 -4.31 21.44 13.63
N LEU A 125 -5.28 20.54 13.44
CA LEU A 125 -6.62 20.72 14.01
C LEU A 125 -6.57 20.83 15.53
N TRP A 126 -5.81 19.96 16.20
CA TRP A 126 -5.64 19.97 17.65
C TRP A 126 -4.94 21.23 18.16
N ALA A 127 -3.82 21.62 17.53
CA ALA A 127 -3.01 22.75 17.98
C ALA A 127 -3.65 24.12 17.69
N THR A 128 -4.39 24.24 16.58
CA THR A 128 -4.96 25.52 16.15
C THR A 128 -6.42 25.71 16.55
N ALA A 129 -7.16 24.62 16.80
CA ALA A 129 -8.62 24.61 16.92
C ALA A 129 -9.33 25.23 15.70
N ALA A 130 -8.69 25.20 14.53
CA ALA A 130 -9.14 25.90 13.35
C ALA A 130 -9.76 24.89 12.35
N PRO A 131 -11.10 24.78 12.28
CA PRO A 131 -11.77 23.70 11.56
C PRO A 131 -11.70 23.85 10.04
N LYS A 132 -11.33 25.02 9.49
CA LYS A 132 -11.23 25.18 8.03
C LYS A 132 -10.05 24.39 7.45
N LEU A 133 -8.97 24.21 8.21
CA LEU A 133 -7.82 23.39 7.78
C LEU A 133 -8.24 21.96 7.42
N ILE A 134 -9.12 21.33 8.20
CA ILE A 134 -9.57 19.98 7.88
C ILE A 134 -10.52 19.95 6.67
N LEU A 135 -11.30 21.01 6.45
CA LEU A 135 -12.12 21.12 5.23
C LEU A 135 -11.25 21.22 3.98
N TYR A 136 -10.14 21.97 4.01
CA TYR A 136 -9.20 22.02 2.90
C TYR A 136 -8.53 20.66 2.64
N TYR A 137 -8.15 19.94 3.69
CA TYR A 137 -7.62 18.58 3.55
C TYR A 137 -8.61 17.66 2.84
N LEU A 138 -9.86 17.67 3.30
CA LEU A 138 -10.94 16.88 2.70
C LEU A 138 -11.21 17.29 1.25
N ALA A 139 -11.17 18.59 0.95
CA ALA A 139 -11.32 19.09 -0.42
C ALA A 139 -10.22 18.54 -1.35
N VAL A 140 -8.96 18.53 -0.91
CA VAL A 140 -7.84 17.93 -1.68
C VAL A 140 -8.07 16.44 -1.92
N LEU A 141 -8.54 15.70 -0.91
CA LEU A 141 -8.84 14.27 -1.07
C LEU A 141 -9.96 14.03 -2.09
N VAL A 142 -11.03 14.83 -2.02
CA VAL A 142 -12.16 14.75 -2.96
C VAL A 142 -11.70 15.11 -4.38
N ILE A 143 -10.92 16.18 -4.55
CA ILE A 143 -10.36 16.58 -5.85
C ILE A 143 -9.48 15.47 -6.42
N ALA A 144 -8.58 14.88 -5.62
CA ALA A 144 -7.73 13.78 -6.06
C ALA A 144 -8.53 12.53 -6.44
N ALA A 145 -9.58 12.19 -5.66
CA ALA A 145 -10.47 11.08 -5.97
C ALA A 145 -11.27 11.33 -7.25
N PHE A 146 -11.77 12.55 -7.43
CA PHE A 146 -12.49 12.97 -8.62
C PHE A 146 -11.59 12.95 -9.86
N ALA A 147 -10.37 13.46 -9.77
CA ALA A 147 -9.39 13.41 -10.86
C ALA A 147 -9.12 11.97 -11.31
N ARG A 148 -8.99 11.01 -10.37
CA ARG A 148 -8.86 9.58 -10.70
C ARG A 148 -10.12 9.02 -11.35
N ALA A 149 -11.30 9.40 -10.86
CA ALA A 149 -12.58 8.98 -11.43
C ALA A 149 -12.74 9.47 -12.88
N VAL A 150 -12.45 10.76 -13.14
CA VAL A 150 -12.47 11.36 -14.47
C VAL A 150 -11.45 10.69 -15.39
N TYR A 151 -10.21 10.50 -14.92
CA TYR A 151 -9.20 9.78 -15.71
C TYR A 151 -9.67 8.37 -16.09
N GLY A 152 -10.22 7.62 -15.13
CA GLY A 152 -10.77 6.29 -15.38
C GLY A 152 -11.92 6.29 -16.39
N LEU A 153 -12.85 7.23 -16.25
CA LEU A 153 -13.97 7.41 -17.18
C LEU A 153 -13.49 7.75 -18.58
N LEU A 154 -12.58 8.72 -18.73
CA LEU A 154 -12.04 9.12 -20.04
C LEU A 154 -11.25 8.00 -20.70
N ARG A 155 -10.51 7.20 -19.92
CA ARG A 155 -9.67 6.13 -20.45
C ARG A 155 -10.44 4.89 -20.88
N THR A 156 -11.55 4.59 -20.21
CA THR A 156 -12.30 3.33 -20.37
C THR A 156 -13.70 3.51 -20.97
N GLY A 157 -14.28 4.71 -20.88
CA GLY A 157 -15.68 4.97 -21.22
C GLY A 157 -16.68 4.40 -20.21
N ASP A 158 -16.24 3.77 -19.12
CA ASP A 158 -17.13 3.10 -18.17
C ASP A 158 -17.50 4.04 -16.99
N PRO A 159 -18.79 4.40 -16.81
CA PRO A 159 -19.25 5.27 -15.72
C PRO A 159 -19.01 4.66 -14.33
N ARG A 160 -18.76 3.35 -14.21
CA ARG A 160 -18.45 2.71 -12.92
C ARG A 160 -17.19 3.29 -12.27
N PHE A 161 -16.28 3.91 -13.03
CA PHE A 161 -15.12 4.60 -12.47
C PHE A 161 -15.50 5.81 -11.59
N CYS A 162 -16.72 6.34 -11.69
CA CYS A 162 -17.23 7.34 -10.75
C CYS A 162 -17.33 6.79 -9.31
N LEU A 163 -17.47 5.48 -9.14
CA LEU A 163 -17.43 4.82 -7.83
C LEU A 163 -16.07 4.97 -7.13
N LEU A 164 -15.01 5.40 -7.82
CA LEU A 164 -13.71 5.67 -7.21
C LEU A 164 -13.75 6.77 -6.15
N VAL A 165 -14.73 7.69 -6.23
CA VAL A 165 -14.94 8.71 -5.19
C VAL A 165 -15.42 8.05 -3.90
N ALA A 166 -16.43 7.18 -3.99
CA ALA A 166 -16.92 6.39 -2.86
C ALA A 166 -15.86 5.41 -2.33
N TYR A 167 -15.07 4.82 -3.23
CA TYR A 167 -13.94 3.95 -2.88
C TYR A 167 -12.88 4.68 -2.04
N GLY A 168 -12.72 5.99 -2.16
CA GLY A 168 -11.83 6.79 -1.31
C GLY A 168 -12.13 6.60 0.18
N PHE A 169 -13.40 6.60 0.56
CA PHE A 169 -13.82 6.36 1.95
C PHE A 169 -13.49 4.93 2.40
N LEU A 170 -13.77 3.92 1.56
CA LEU A 170 -13.37 2.54 1.83
C LEU A 170 -11.85 2.43 2.01
N HIS A 171 -11.07 3.18 1.23
CA HIS A 171 -9.61 3.17 1.32
C HIS A 171 -9.13 3.69 2.67
N VAL A 172 -9.61 4.88 3.09
CA VAL A 172 -9.21 5.52 4.35
C VAL A 172 -9.66 4.71 5.55
N PHE A 173 -10.93 4.33 5.60
CA PHE A 173 -11.51 3.73 6.80
C PHE A 173 -11.30 2.22 6.88
N VAL A 174 -11.04 1.51 5.77
CA VAL A 174 -10.91 0.05 5.77
C VAL A 174 -9.53 -0.42 5.32
N LEU A 175 -9.04 0.02 4.16
CA LEU A 175 -7.83 -0.54 3.56
C LEU A 175 -6.54 -0.07 4.25
N ILE A 176 -6.46 1.19 4.69
CA ILE A 176 -5.30 1.71 5.44
C ILE A 176 -5.12 0.99 6.77
N PRO A 177 -6.16 0.84 7.63
CA PRO A 177 -6.03 0.04 8.85
C PRO A 177 -5.69 -1.44 8.58
N VAL A 178 -6.20 -2.02 7.48
CA VAL A 178 -5.81 -3.38 7.06
C VAL A 178 -4.31 -3.47 6.79
N ARG A 179 -3.69 -2.46 6.17
CA ARG A 179 -2.24 -2.44 5.93
C ARG A 179 -1.43 -2.49 7.22
N PHE A 180 -1.81 -1.70 8.23
CA PHE A 180 -1.18 -1.76 9.56
C PHE A 180 -1.36 -3.12 10.21
N LYS A 181 -2.59 -3.66 10.22
CA LYS A 181 -2.86 -5.00 10.73
C LYS A 181 -2.00 -6.06 10.03
N SER A 182 -1.87 -5.99 8.71
CA SER A 182 -1.05 -6.93 7.93
C SER A 182 0.42 -6.87 8.31
N LEU A 183 0.98 -5.66 8.50
CA LEU A 183 2.37 -5.48 8.94
C LEU A 183 2.63 -6.07 10.34
N LEU A 184 1.71 -5.84 11.28
CA LEU A 184 1.83 -6.37 12.65
C LEU A 184 1.64 -7.89 12.74
N THR A 185 1.05 -8.52 11.70
CA THR A 185 0.71 -9.95 11.70
C THR A 185 1.34 -10.72 10.55
N LEU A 186 2.47 -10.25 10.00
CA LEU A 186 3.12 -10.86 8.81
C LEU A 186 3.49 -12.34 9.00
N THR A 187 3.84 -12.74 10.22
CA THR A 187 4.26 -14.11 10.58
C THR A 187 3.08 -15.05 10.90
N ASP A 188 1.86 -14.53 10.90
CA ASP A 188 0.64 -15.32 11.05
C ASP A 188 0.24 -15.92 9.70
N ASN A 189 0.44 -17.24 9.60
CA ASN A 189 0.20 -18.03 8.40
C ASN A 189 -1.17 -18.73 8.35
N ARG A 190 -2.12 -18.35 9.21
CA ARG A 190 -3.46 -18.93 9.19
C ARG A 190 -4.20 -18.52 7.91
N TRP A 191 -4.80 -19.49 7.22
CA TRP A 191 -5.61 -19.28 6.01
C TRP A 191 -6.92 -18.51 6.30
N GLY A 192 -7.36 -18.49 7.56
CA GLY A 192 -8.53 -17.73 8.04
C GLY A 192 -9.89 -18.32 7.68
N THR A 193 -9.96 -19.21 6.68
CA THR A 193 -11.21 -19.87 6.23
C THR A 193 -11.22 -21.40 6.34
N ARG A 194 -10.11 -22.04 6.74
CA ARG A 194 -9.99 -23.52 6.79
C ARG A 194 -9.59 -24.12 8.14
N THR A 195 -9.36 -23.28 9.16
CA THR A 195 -9.06 -23.75 10.52
C THR A 195 -10.28 -23.53 11.42
N THR A 196 -10.72 -24.60 12.08
CA THR A 196 -11.83 -24.71 13.06
C THR A 196 -11.62 -23.91 14.37
N GLY A 197 -10.72 -22.93 14.37
CA GLY A 197 -10.57 -21.98 15.46
C GLY A 197 -11.46 -20.78 15.21
N ARG A 198 -12.49 -20.60 16.05
CA ARG A 198 -13.36 -19.41 16.02
C ARG A 198 -12.48 -18.17 16.08
N MET A 199 -12.33 -17.46 14.96
CA MET A 199 -11.56 -16.21 14.93
C MET A 199 -12.20 -15.26 15.93
N ASN A 200 -11.39 -14.72 16.84
CA ASN A 200 -11.86 -13.71 17.77
C ASN A 200 -12.03 -12.41 16.99
N THR A 201 -13.19 -12.27 16.36
CA THR A 201 -13.55 -11.13 15.49
C THR A 201 -13.39 -9.81 16.25
N ARG A 202 -13.60 -9.81 17.57
CA ARG A 202 -13.37 -8.64 18.42
C ARG A 202 -11.88 -8.32 18.54
N LEU A 203 -11.02 -9.30 18.85
CA LEU A 203 -9.57 -9.10 18.89
C LEU A 203 -9.01 -8.67 17.53
N ASP A 204 -9.48 -9.28 16.45
CA ASP A 204 -9.11 -8.95 15.08
C ASP A 204 -9.51 -7.52 14.67
N PHE A 205 -10.67 -7.06 15.16
CA PHE A 205 -11.15 -5.70 15.01
C PHE A 205 -10.38 -4.72 15.91
N SER A 206 -10.07 -5.09 17.15
CA SER A 206 -9.28 -4.27 18.07
C SER A 206 -7.85 -4.05 17.56
N ILE A 207 -7.20 -5.07 16.99
CA ILE A 207 -5.90 -4.92 16.34
C ILE A 207 -6.03 -3.99 15.12
N TRP A 208 -7.09 -4.17 14.32
CA TRP A 208 -7.35 -3.34 13.13
C TRP A 208 -7.58 -1.87 13.48
N ALA A 209 -8.50 -1.55 14.40
CA ALA A 209 -8.82 -0.18 14.80
C ALA A 209 -7.71 0.43 15.67
N GLY A 210 -7.20 -0.34 16.63
CA GLY A 210 -6.20 0.11 17.59
C GLY A 210 -4.84 0.40 16.97
N SER A 211 -4.40 -0.40 16.00
CA SER A 211 -3.10 -0.14 15.33
C SER A 211 -3.10 1.17 14.56
N TYR A 212 -4.18 1.47 13.84
CA TYR A 212 -4.29 2.71 13.09
C TYR A 212 -4.38 3.94 13.99
N ALA A 213 -5.23 3.89 15.02
CA ALA A 213 -5.35 4.96 16.00
C ALA A 213 -4.03 5.20 16.76
N ALA A 214 -3.32 4.12 17.15
CA ALA A 214 -2.03 4.23 17.83
C ALA A 214 -0.97 4.89 16.96
N VAL A 215 -0.88 4.54 15.66
CA VAL A 215 0.07 5.17 14.73
C VAL A 215 -0.25 6.64 14.52
N LEU A 216 -1.53 6.99 14.33
CA LEU A 216 -1.95 8.38 14.19
C LEU A 216 -1.59 9.19 15.45
N ALA A 217 -1.90 8.66 16.64
CA ALA A 217 -1.60 9.31 17.91
C ALA A 217 -0.10 9.47 18.14
N ALA A 218 0.71 8.45 17.85
CA ALA A 218 2.16 8.51 17.98
C ALA A 218 2.78 9.56 17.04
N ASN A 219 2.32 9.64 15.79
CA ASN A 219 2.79 10.66 14.85
C ASN A 219 2.39 12.07 15.28
N VAL A 220 1.16 12.27 15.77
CA VAL A 220 0.69 13.57 16.28
C VAL A 220 1.52 13.98 17.51
N ALA A 221 1.79 13.06 18.43
CA ALA A 221 2.63 13.32 19.60
C ALA A 221 4.07 13.66 19.18
N LEU A 222 4.63 12.95 18.20
CA LEU A 222 5.95 13.26 17.65
C LEU A 222 5.99 14.65 17.03
N LEU A 223 4.98 15.03 16.24
CA LEU A 223 4.88 16.39 15.67
C LEU A 223 4.80 17.46 16.77
N ALA A 224 4.04 17.21 17.83
CA ALA A 224 3.97 18.12 18.98
C ALA A 224 5.31 18.26 19.72
N LEU A 225 6.10 17.19 19.80
CA LEU A 225 7.45 17.23 20.37
C LEU A 225 8.45 17.95 19.46
N LEU A 226 8.28 17.86 18.14
CA LEU A 226 9.14 18.49 17.14
C LEU A 226 8.80 19.97 16.89
N ASP A 227 7.61 20.44 17.27
CA ASP A 227 7.21 21.85 17.24
C ASP A 227 6.97 22.42 18.66
N PRO A 228 8.00 22.49 19.52
CA PRO A 228 7.85 22.93 20.90
C PRO A 228 7.51 24.43 21.02
N SER A 229 7.81 25.23 19.99
CA SER A 229 7.50 26.67 19.94
C SER A 229 6.17 26.99 19.28
N SER A 230 5.35 25.97 18.95
CA SER A 230 4.10 26.09 18.18
C SER A 230 4.22 26.88 16.88
N ALA A 231 5.42 26.97 16.30
CA ALA A 231 5.69 27.83 15.16
C ALA A 231 4.94 27.33 13.91
N LEU A 232 4.81 25.99 13.77
CA LEU A 232 4.05 25.38 12.69
C LEU A 232 2.55 25.63 12.86
N ALA A 233 2.05 25.53 14.10
CA ALA A 233 0.66 25.81 14.42
C ALA A 233 0.30 27.29 14.20
N ASP A 234 1.19 28.21 14.60
CA ASP A 234 0.98 29.64 14.45
C ASP A 234 1.04 30.08 12.97
N ALA A 235 1.95 29.51 12.19
CA ALA A 235 1.98 29.68 10.74
C ALA A 235 0.72 29.15 10.05
N ALA A 236 0.20 27.99 10.49
CA ALA A 236 -1.04 27.45 9.94
C ALA A 236 -2.26 28.32 10.32
N ARG A 237 -2.30 28.85 11.55
CA ARG A 237 -3.36 29.74 12.04
C ARG A 237 -3.37 31.06 11.26
N SER A 238 -2.20 31.66 11.02
CA SER A 238 -2.10 32.89 10.25
C SER A 238 -2.51 32.70 8.78
N ALA A 239 -2.15 31.57 8.16
CA ALA A 239 -2.57 31.21 6.81
C ALA A 239 -4.09 30.97 6.68
N GLU A 240 -4.74 30.42 7.72
CA GLU A 240 -6.21 30.32 7.73
C GLU A 240 -6.88 31.70 7.79
N VAL A 241 -6.38 32.61 8.64
CA VAL A 241 -6.93 33.96 8.82
C VAL A 241 -6.77 34.80 7.55
N SER A 242 -5.64 34.71 6.87
CA SER A 242 -5.38 35.45 5.62
C SER A 242 -6.10 34.88 4.40
N GLY A 243 -6.73 33.70 4.51
CA GLY A 243 -7.31 32.99 3.36
C GLY A 243 -6.25 32.42 2.40
N ALA A 244 -4.96 32.51 2.73
CA ALA A 244 -3.85 31.94 1.96
C ALA A 244 -3.67 30.44 2.22
N ALA A 245 -4.77 29.69 2.22
CA ALA A 245 -4.76 28.25 2.50
C ALA A 245 -3.73 27.50 1.63
N HIS A 246 -3.52 27.94 0.38
CA HIS A 246 -2.55 27.38 -0.56
C HIS A 246 -1.09 27.37 -0.02
N GLU A 247 -0.69 28.32 0.83
CA GLU A 247 0.64 28.38 1.43
C GLU A 247 0.83 27.35 2.56
N ALA A 248 -0.20 27.12 3.39
CA ALA A 248 -0.19 26.09 4.43
C ALA A 248 -0.11 24.66 3.85
N TRP A 249 -0.61 24.45 2.64
CA TRP A 249 -0.59 23.15 1.94
C TRP A 249 0.70 22.89 1.16
N GLY A 250 1.55 23.90 0.94
CA GLY A 250 2.85 23.75 0.31
C GLY A 250 3.70 22.66 0.98
N MET A 251 3.63 22.54 2.31
CA MET A 251 4.34 21.49 3.07
C MET A 251 3.76 20.08 2.88
N SER A 252 2.43 19.92 2.87
CA SER A 252 1.81 18.60 2.66
C SER A 252 1.97 18.10 1.22
N LEU A 253 1.88 19.01 0.24
CA LEU A 253 2.20 18.76 -1.16
C LEU A 253 3.70 18.55 -1.37
N ALA A 254 4.57 19.23 -0.62
CA ALA A 254 6.01 18.99 -0.65
C ALA A 254 6.38 17.63 -0.05
N VAL A 255 5.72 17.17 1.02
CA VAL A 255 5.95 15.81 1.57
C VAL A 255 5.47 14.74 0.60
N ALA A 256 4.26 14.87 0.06
CA ALA A 256 3.74 13.97 -0.98
C ALA A 256 4.60 14.01 -2.25
N GLY A 257 5.01 15.21 -2.68
CA GLY A 257 5.88 15.46 -3.82
C GLY A 257 7.27 14.89 -3.61
N THR A 258 7.89 15.07 -2.46
CA THR A 258 9.23 14.53 -2.14
C THR A 258 9.20 13.00 -2.12
N VAL A 259 8.15 12.39 -1.56
CA VAL A 259 8.01 10.93 -1.54
C VAL A 259 7.75 10.36 -2.96
N VAL A 260 6.98 11.06 -3.80
CA VAL A 260 6.70 10.64 -5.18
C VAL A 260 7.90 10.89 -6.12
N LEU A 261 8.60 12.00 -5.95
CA LEU A 261 9.79 12.39 -6.75
C LEU A 261 11.05 11.60 -6.36
N THR A 262 11.11 11.06 -5.14
CA THR A 262 12.20 10.16 -4.72
C THR A 262 12.01 8.72 -5.21
N ALA A 263 10.81 8.31 -5.64
CA ALA A 263 10.56 6.94 -6.12
C ALA A 263 11.40 6.54 -7.36
N PRO A 264 11.59 7.41 -8.38
CA PRO A 264 12.56 7.15 -9.45
C PRO A 264 14.01 7.02 -8.94
N ALA A 265 14.42 7.85 -7.98
CA ALA A 265 15.75 7.79 -7.38
C ALA A 265 15.97 6.49 -6.59
N ILE A 266 14.94 5.99 -5.91
CA ILE A 266 14.96 4.68 -5.25
C ILE A 266 15.13 3.55 -6.27
N VAL A 267 14.44 3.59 -7.42
CA VAL A 267 14.62 2.60 -8.49
C VAL A 267 16.06 2.60 -9.03
N VAL A 268 16.66 3.78 -9.22
CA VAL A 268 18.06 3.92 -9.64
C VAL A 268 19.02 3.38 -8.57
N LEU A 269 18.81 3.72 -7.30
CA LEU A 269 19.61 3.25 -6.18
C LEU A 269 19.55 1.72 -6.04
N LEU A 270 18.35 1.13 -6.13
CA LEU A 270 18.17 -0.32 -6.06
C LEU A 270 18.88 -1.04 -7.21
N ARG A 271 18.83 -0.50 -8.43
CA ARG A 271 19.62 -1.02 -9.55
C ARG A 271 21.12 -0.93 -9.28
N TYR A 272 21.60 0.20 -8.77
CA TYR A 272 23.00 0.37 -8.40
C TYR A 272 23.46 -0.65 -7.35
N LEU A 273 22.71 -0.79 -6.25
CA LEU A 273 23.01 -1.76 -5.18
C LEU A 273 22.97 -3.20 -5.70
N SER A 274 21.99 -3.56 -6.54
CA SER A 274 21.90 -4.90 -7.15
C SER A 274 23.08 -5.22 -8.08
N ARG A 275 23.61 -4.22 -8.81
CA ARG A 275 24.76 -4.39 -9.68
C ARG A 275 26.05 -4.50 -8.88
N ARG A 276 26.17 -3.75 -7.78
CA ARG A 276 27.31 -3.79 -6.87
C ARG A 276 27.41 -5.11 -6.11
N ALA A 277 26.29 -5.62 -5.60
CA ALA A 277 26.24 -6.91 -4.90
C ALA A 277 26.77 -8.06 -5.78
N ARG A 278 26.48 -8.05 -7.09
CA ARG A 278 26.95 -9.05 -8.06
C ARG A 278 28.41 -8.93 -8.47
N ARG A 279 29.06 -7.80 -8.20
CA ARG A 279 30.51 -7.64 -8.44
C ARG A 279 31.35 -8.05 -7.22
N ALA A 280 30.70 -8.26 -6.07
CA ALA A 280 31.34 -8.65 -4.82
C ALA A 280 31.21 -10.16 -4.52
N THR A 281 30.52 -10.90 -5.38
CA THR A 281 30.33 -12.37 -5.37
C THR A 281 30.90 -12.95 -6.65
#